data_AF-A0A0B4HUY4-F1
#
_entry.id   AF-A0A0B4HUY4-F1
#
_cell.length_a   1.000
_cell.length_b   1.000
_cell.length_c   1.000
_cell.angle_alpha   90.00
_cell.angle_beta   90.00
_cell.angle_gamma   90.00
#
_symmetry.space_group_name_H-M   'P 1'
#
loop_
_entity.id
_entity.type
_entity.pdbx_description
1 polymer ?
#
loop_
_entity_poly.entity_id
_entity_poly.type
_entity_poly.pdbx_seq_one_letter_code
_entity_poly.pdbx_strand_id
1 'polypeptide(L)'
;MNKLIAERDYSAQEISHLLLNIPLQEGTRMVVYVDCRPLEQHVRSYRADDDVSEAVGSYRKYLQRNDQHESITYLEYLQSYSPKTWRRLGANAKKRVLSYFPRYRPVEASAQFQDFCRVKLMMAHPHRSPEELLAVDGQWFESFVAAYQCCRQRHHFHEDDHYGEVGTSELQAEDDESEQEVHDEPIVEEDWHELACIDVLGRRDIDVNYDWTPHVGRYTNEDILRGNTGSDPLEARDSLSPEQRLVYDTVMDHFLTQDRSQLLLHVDGGGGTGKSYLVNLLSAHLQAATGRRRTPVWRATPTGVAGNQISGTTLHSLLHLPKINKDFRPLSAIDKAQLQKKLKDIQYLIIDEKSMLGLRQLSWIDDRLREAFPHRNEEFFGGLNILLVGDFFQLPPVLQKPLYYDKEVKGVEIKGRNAYMRFDKSIFLSDVQRQCGDDQAAFHKALGELRLLQLSHESWKLLSSRVQAKLDDQEVARFADALRVYATKDRVNEYNHYNLDRLSQPVIQVRVPINYTKIHVRQSS
;
A
#
# COMPACT_ATOMS: atom_id res chain seq x y z
N MET A 1 -8.93 -29.38 1.98
CA MET A 1 -8.14 -29.93 0.85
C MET A 1 -8.19 -28.84 -0.22
N ASN A 2 -7.34 -27.82 -0.09
CA ASN A 2 -7.44 -26.54 -0.80
C ASN A 2 -6.44 -26.53 -1.96
N LYS A 3 -6.87 -27.02 -3.12
CA LYS A 3 -6.16 -26.83 -4.39
C LYS A 3 -7.19 -26.27 -5.35
N LEU A 4 -6.94 -25.09 -5.93
CA LEU A 4 -7.30 -24.69 -7.31
C LEU A 4 -7.16 -23.19 -7.58
N ILE A 5 -7.11 -22.31 -6.57
CA ILE A 5 -6.82 -20.86 -6.81
C ILE A 5 -5.32 -20.58 -6.99
N ALA A 6 -4.44 -21.41 -6.41
CA ALA A 6 -2.99 -21.22 -6.44
C ALA A 6 -2.28 -21.77 -7.70
N GLU A 7 -2.98 -22.36 -8.68
CA GLU A 7 -2.34 -22.95 -9.89
C GLU A 7 -2.40 -22.06 -11.15
N ARG A 8 -2.72 -20.77 -10.99
CA ARG A 8 -2.71 -19.77 -12.08
C ARG A 8 -1.57 -18.76 -11.96
N ASP A 9 -0.35 -19.25 -11.81
CA ASP A 9 0.85 -18.42 -11.87
C ASP A 9 1.27 -18.14 -13.32
N TYR A 10 1.36 -16.86 -13.69
CA TYR A 10 2.06 -16.39 -14.88
C TYR A 10 3.57 -16.53 -14.68
N SER A 11 4.33 -16.84 -15.74
CA SER A 11 5.79 -16.84 -15.61
C SER A 11 6.33 -15.43 -15.40
N ALA A 12 7.41 -15.31 -14.64
CA ALA A 12 8.07 -14.03 -14.35
C ALA A 12 8.46 -13.25 -15.63
N GLN A 13 8.71 -13.95 -16.75
CA GLN A 13 9.08 -13.33 -18.03
C GLN A 13 7.87 -12.74 -18.78
N GLU A 14 6.69 -13.37 -18.69
CA GLU A 14 5.44 -12.86 -19.27
C GLU A 14 4.96 -11.63 -18.54
N ILE A 15 5.11 -11.66 -17.21
CA ILE A 15 4.90 -10.48 -16.38
C ILE A 15 5.91 -9.39 -16.77
N SER A 16 7.17 -9.72 -17.06
CA SER A 16 8.19 -8.73 -17.44
C SER A 16 7.94 -8.08 -18.81
N HIS A 17 7.48 -8.81 -19.82
CA HIS A 17 7.15 -8.24 -21.14
C HIS A 17 5.96 -7.28 -21.06
N LEU A 18 4.90 -7.70 -20.36
CA LEU A 18 3.68 -6.89 -20.20
C LEU A 18 3.91 -5.65 -19.34
N LEU A 19 4.85 -5.69 -18.39
CA LEU A 19 5.08 -4.59 -17.44
C LEU A 19 6.21 -3.63 -17.85
N LEU A 20 7.19 -4.09 -18.63
CA LEU A 20 8.41 -3.32 -18.92
C LEU A 20 8.61 -3.05 -20.41
N ASN A 21 7.70 -3.52 -21.27
CA ASN A 21 7.76 -3.43 -22.73
C ASN A 21 9.08 -3.97 -23.33
N ILE A 22 9.72 -4.92 -22.64
CA ILE A 22 10.93 -5.63 -23.08
C ILE A 22 10.50 -6.74 -24.05
N PRO A 23 11.23 -7.03 -25.15
CA PRO A 23 10.84 -8.08 -26.09
C PRO A 23 10.67 -9.44 -25.40
N LEU A 24 9.48 -10.04 -25.53
CA LEU A 24 9.19 -11.37 -24.98
C LEU A 24 10.08 -12.38 -25.71
N GLN A 25 11.10 -12.92 -25.04
CA GLN A 25 11.93 -13.94 -25.69
C GLN A 25 11.27 -15.31 -25.73
N GLU A 26 10.33 -15.63 -24.84
CA GLU A 26 9.28 -16.67 -25.02
C GLU A 26 8.49 -16.92 -23.71
N GLY A 27 7.16 -16.75 -23.69
CA GLY A 27 6.33 -17.02 -22.48
C GLY A 27 6.08 -18.50 -22.17
N THR A 28 5.62 -18.91 -20.99
CA THR A 28 5.18 -20.31 -20.71
C THR A 28 3.70 -20.56 -21.02
N ARG A 29 2.82 -19.54 -21.01
CA ARG A 29 1.38 -19.60 -21.27
C ARG A 29 0.83 -18.32 -21.92
N MET A 30 0.11 -18.46 -23.02
CA MET A 30 -0.43 -17.30 -23.77
C MET A 30 -1.77 -16.81 -23.19
N VAL A 31 -1.87 -15.55 -22.77
CA VAL A 31 -3.14 -14.96 -22.30
C VAL A 31 -4.01 -14.55 -23.47
N VAL A 32 -5.31 -14.89 -23.40
CA VAL A 32 -6.31 -14.45 -24.37
C VAL A 32 -7.42 -13.71 -23.62
N TYR A 33 -7.62 -12.45 -24.00
CA TYR A 33 -8.67 -11.61 -23.43
C TYR A 33 -10.03 -11.93 -24.08
N VAL A 34 -11.05 -12.01 -23.23
CA VAL A 34 -12.44 -12.27 -23.58
C VAL A 34 -13.27 -11.07 -23.16
N ASP A 35 -13.77 -10.32 -24.14
CA ASP A 35 -14.73 -9.23 -23.91
C ASP A 35 -16.12 -9.83 -23.73
N CYS A 36 -16.63 -9.75 -22.51
CA CYS A 36 -17.92 -10.30 -22.10
C CYS A 36 -19.07 -9.33 -22.34
N ARG A 37 -18.83 -8.07 -22.72
CA ARG A 37 -19.91 -7.08 -22.92
C ARG A 37 -20.84 -7.48 -24.08
N PRO A 38 -22.03 -6.88 -24.21
CA PRO A 38 -22.86 -7.01 -25.40
C PRO A 38 -22.10 -6.62 -26.68
N LEU A 39 -22.40 -7.26 -27.82
CA LEU A 39 -21.63 -7.15 -29.08
C LEU A 39 -21.58 -5.71 -29.61
N GLU A 40 -22.60 -4.91 -29.31
CA GLU A 40 -22.74 -3.51 -29.66
C GLU A 40 -21.66 -2.65 -28.97
N GLN A 41 -21.23 -3.07 -27.77
CA GLN A 41 -20.24 -2.38 -26.93
C GLN A 41 -18.80 -2.81 -27.24
N HIS A 42 -18.58 -3.71 -28.20
CA HIS A 42 -17.25 -4.21 -28.59
C HIS A 42 -16.46 -3.24 -29.49
N VAL A 43 -16.99 -2.05 -29.80
CA VAL A 43 -16.32 -1.07 -30.68
C VAL A 43 -15.22 -0.30 -29.93
N ARG A 44 -13.98 -0.41 -30.42
CA ARG A 44 -12.88 0.51 -30.13
C ARG A 44 -12.30 0.98 -31.46
N SER A 45 -12.63 2.19 -31.89
CA SER A 45 -11.82 2.91 -32.88
C SER A 45 -10.74 3.68 -32.12
N TYR A 46 -9.50 3.64 -32.62
CA TYR A 46 -8.45 4.57 -32.20
C TYR A 46 -7.89 5.23 -33.45
N ARG A 47 -7.66 6.53 -33.38
CA ARG A 47 -6.98 7.29 -34.44
C ARG A 47 -5.49 7.34 -34.10
N ALA A 48 -4.65 6.89 -35.03
CA ALA A 48 -3.22 7.12 -35.02
C ALA A 48 -2.84 7.57 -36.44
N ASP A 49 -2.25 8.75 -36.56
CA ASP A 49 -1.76 9.38 -37.80
C ASP A 49 -2.68 9.25 -39.03
N ASP A 50 -3.67 10.14 -39.14
CA ASP A 50 -4.60 10.35 -40.27
C ASP A 50 -5.32 9.12 -40.90
N ASP A 51 -5.06 7.90 -40.44
CA ASP A 51 -5.72 6.67 -40.86
C ASP A 51 -6.54 6.05 -39.71
N VAL A 52 -7.83 5.84 -39.96
CA VAL A 52 -8.73 5.15 -39.03
C VAL A 52 -8.53 3.65 -39.16
N SER A 53 -7.74 3.04 -38.27
CA SER A 53 -7.59 1.59 -38.21
C SER A 53 -8.53 0.97 -37.16
N GLU A 54 -9.58 0.29 -37.62
CA GLU A 54 -10.47 -0.50 -36.74
C GLU A 54 -9.84 -1.86 -36.40
N ALA A 55 -9.40 -2.03 -35.15
CA ALA A 55 -8.97 -3.34 -34.69
C ALA A 55 -10.20 -4.22 -34.37
N VAL A 56 -10.62 -5.05 -35.33
CA VAL A 56 -11.72 -6.03 -35.13
C VAL A 56 -11.36 -7.04 -34.03
N GLY A 57 -12.14 -7.03 -32.94
CA GLY A 57 -11.97 -7.92 -31.79
C GLY A 57 -12.06 -9.41 -32.14
N SER A 58 -11.45 -10.27 -31.31
CA SER A 58 -11.40 -11.73 -31.49
C SER A 58 -12.77 -12.38 -31.64
N TYR A 59 -13.77 -11.88 -30.91
CA TYR A 59 -15.15 -12.36 -30.99
C TYR A 59 -15.80 -12.07 -32.34
N ARG A 60 -15.68 -10.85 -32.86
CA ARG A 60 -16.20 -10.50 -34.21
C ARG A 60 -15.57 -11.38 -35.31
N LYS A 61 -14.28 -11.69 -35.19
CA LYS A 61 -13.60 -12.63 -36.12
C LYS A 61 -14.17 -14.04 -36.04
N TYR A 62 -14.53 -14.51 -34.84
CA TYR A 62 -15.21 -15.79 -34.65
C TYR A 62 -16.60 -15.82 -35.29
N LEU A 63 -17.37 -14.73 -35.19
CA LEU A 63 -18.68 -14.63 -35.85
C LEU A 63 -18.55 -14.61 -37.39
N GLN A 64 -17.48 -14.01 -37.91
CA GLN A 64 -17.15 -13.92 -39.34
C GLN A 64 -16.40 -15.15 -39.90
N ARG A 65 -16.43 -16.29 -39.19
CA ARG A 65 -15.70 -17.50 -39.62
C ARG A 65 -16.29 -18.14 -40.88
N ASN A 66 -15.46 -18.89 -41.61
CA ASN A 66 -15.89 -19.68 -42.76
C ASN A 66 -16.71 -20.91 -42.32
N ASP A 67 -17.54 -21.43 -43.22
CA ASP A 67 -18.48 -22.53 -42.96
C ASP A 67 -17.80 -23.84 -42.52
N GLN A 68 -16.53 -24.04 -42.88
CA GLN A 68 -15.73 -25.19 -42.44
C GLN A 68 -15.51 -25.25 -40.91
N HIS A 69 -15.75 -24.14 -40.20
CA HIS A 69 -15.58 -24.03 -38.75
C HIS A 69 -16.92 -23.80 -38.02
N GLU A 70 -18.05 -24.10 -38.67
CA GLU A 70 -19.38 -23.78 -38.16
C GLU A 70 -19.68 -24.44 -36.81
N SER A 71 -19.23 -25.68 -36.62
CA SER A 71 -19.46 -26.49 -35.41
C SER A 71 -18.54 -26.17 -34.22
N ILE A 72 -17.60 -25.24 -34.37
CA ILE A 72 -16.60 -24.92 -33.35
C ILE A 72 -17.17 -23.89 -32.37
N THR A 73 -16.99 -24.12 -31.07
CA THR A 73 -17.40 -23.17 -30.02
C THR A 73 -16.43 -22.01 -29.89
N TYR A 74 -16.87 -20.91 -29.28
CA TYR A 74 -15.96 -19.79 -29.04
C TYR A 74 -14.84 -20.17 -28.06
N LEU A 75 -15.12 -21.03 -27.07
CA LEU A 75 -14.13 -21.57 -26.15
C LEU A 75 -13.04 -22.36 -26.90
N GLU A 76 -13.43 -23.26 -27.80
CA GLU A 76 -12.51 -24.06 -28.60
C GLU A 76 -11.68 -23.18 -29.55
N TYR A 77 -12.31 -22.17 -30.18
CA TYR A 77 -11.61 -21.19 -31.02
C TYR A 77 -10.50 -20.46 -30.24
N LEU A 78 -10.79 -20.01 -29.02
CA LEU A 78 -9.82 -19.28 -28.19
C LEU A 78 -8.68 -20.17 -27.72
N GLN A 79 -8.94 -21.45 -27.43
CA GLN A 79 -7.93 -22.36 -26.90
C GLN A 79 -7.11 -23.06 -27.98
N SER A 80 -7.72 -23.44 -29.10
CA SER A 80 -7.16 -24.39 -30.06
C SER A 80 -6.85 -23.81 -31.44
N TYR A 81 -7.23 -22.56 -31.73
CA TYR A 81 -7.06 -21.96 -33.06
C TYR A 81 -6.27 -20.64 -33.06
N SER A 82 -5.58 -20.34 -34.16
CA SER A 82 -4.92 -19.06 -34.38
C SER A 82 -5.94 -17.98 -34.79
N PRO A 83 -6.10 -16.86 -34.04
CA PRO A 83 -7.13 -15.85 -34.31
C PRO A 83 -6.97 -15.09 -35.65
N LYS A 84 -5.81 -15.21 -36.31
CA LYS A 84 -5.55 -14.59 -37.61
C LYS A 84 -5.72 -15.56 -38.78
N THR A 85 -5.46 -16.85 -38.59
CA THR A 85 -5.31 -17.81 -39.69
C THR A 85 -6.26 -19.01 -39.62
N TRP A 86 -7.03 -19.16 -38.54
CA TRP A 86 -7.91 -20.31 -38.30
C TRP A 86 -7.21 -21.68 -38.36
N ARG A 87 -5.87 -21.70 -38.28
CA ARG A 87 -5.11 -22.95 -38.19
C ARG A 87 -5.16 -23.47 -36.76
N ARG A 88 -5.41 -24.77 -36.62
CA ARG A 88 -5.35 -25.45 -35.33
C ARG A 88 -3.92 -25.41 -34.78
N LEU A 89 -3.80 -25.10 -33.50
CA LEU A 89 -2.51 -25.03 -32.81
C LEU A 89 -1.94 -26.44 -32.65
N GLY A 90 -0.64 -26.59 -32.89
CA GLY A 90 0.05 -27.87 -32.70
C GLY A 90 0.10 -28.30 -31.24
N ALA A 91 0.30 -29.59 -30.98
CA ALA A 91 0.33 -30.16 -29.62
C ALA A 91 1.39 -29.54 -28.70
N ASN A 92 2.45 -28.95 -29.26
CA ASN A 92 3.53 -28.28 -28.54
C ASN A 92 3.30 -26.77 -28.35
N ALA A 93 2.13 -26.24 -28.74
CA ALA A 93 1.80 -24.84 -28.54
C ALA A 93 1.60 -24.53 -27.06
N LYS A 94 2.00 -23.31 -26.65
CA LYS A 94 1.88 -22.83 -25.27
C LYS A 94 0.41 -22.81 -24.84
N LYS A 95 0.12 -23.40 -23.67
CA LYS A 95 -1.25 -23.43 -23.12
C LYS A 95 -1.80 -22.02 -22.98
N ARG A 96 -3.05 -21.82 -23.38
CA ARG A 96 -3.71 -20.52 -23.32
C ARG A 96 -4.50 -20.35 -22.03
N VAL A 97 -4.51 -19.13 -21.48
CA VAL A 97 -5.28 -18.76 -20.29
C VAL A 97 -6.27 -17.66 -20.65
N LEU A 98 -7.54 -17.83 -20.31
CA LEU A 98 -8.61 -16.88 -20.63
C LEU A 98 -8.77 -15.84 -19.52
N SER A 99 -8.82 -14.56 -19.90
CA SER A 99 -9.05 -13.43 -19.00
C SER A 99 -10.32 -12.69 -19.40
N TYR A 100 -11.32 -12.68 -18.51
CA TYR A 100 -12.68 -12.21 -18.79
C TYR A 100 -12.93 -10.79 -18.28
N PHE A 101 -13.57 -9.94 -19.09
CA PHE A 101 -13.95 -8.58 -18.68
C PHE A 101 -15.23 -8.10 -19.37
N PRO A 102 -16.22 -7.54 -18.62
CA PRO A 102 -16.38 -7.60 -17.18
C PRO A 102 -16.76 -9.02 -16.71
N ARG A 103 -16.68 -9.28 -15.40
CA ARG A 103 -17.22 -10.50 -14.81
C ARG A 103 -18.60 -10.21 -14.22
N TYR A 104 -19.62 -10.84 -14.76
CA TYR A 104 -21.01 -10.72 -14.29
C TYR A 104 -21.28 -11.70 -13.15
N ARG A 105 -22.10 -11.29 -12.17
CA ARG A 105 -22.38 -12.08 -10.96
C ARG A 105 -23.23 -13.34 -11.26
N PRO A 106 -22.87 -14.52 -10.74
CA PRO A 106 -23.62 -15.77 -10.95
C PRO A 106 -24.79 -15.94 -9.96
N VAL A 107 -25.52 -14.85 -9.66
CA VAL A 107 -26.61 -14.82 -8.67
C VAL A 107 -27.93 -14.57 -9.37
N GLU A 108 -28.89 -15.51 -9.27
CA GLU A 108 -30.16 -15.45 -10.02
C GLU A 108 -30.98 -14.18 -9.74
N ALA A 109 -30.89 -13.64 -8.52
CA ALA A 109 -31.57 -12.40 -8.12
C ALA A 109 -30.89 -11.11 -8.64
N SER A 110 -29.71 -11.20 -9.27
CA SER A 110 -28.98 -10.03 -9.76
C SER A 110 -29.50 -9.57 -11.11
N ALA A 111 -29.60 -8.26 -11.31
CA ALA A 111 -29.85 -7.65 -12.62
C ALA A 111 -28.78 -8.02 -13.68
N GLN A 112 -27.59 -8.48 -13.26
CA GLN A 112 -26.49 -8.89 -14.14
C GLN A 112 -26.53 -10.39 -14.51
N PHE A 113 -27.49 -11.15 -13.96
CA PHE A 113 -27.55 -12.60 -14.16
C PHE A 113 -27.82 -12.99 -15.62
N GLN A 114 -28.61 -12.18 -16.33
CA GLN A 114 -28.89 -12.39 -17.74
C GLN A 114 -27.61 -12.35 -18.59
N ASP A 115 -26.69 -11.42 -18.30
CA ASP A 115 -25.40 -11.32 -18.97
C ASP A 115 -24.45 -12.46 -18.57
N PHE A 116 -24.49 -12.92 -17.31
CA PHE A 116 -23.77 -14.12 -16.89
C PHE A 116 -24.21 -15.34 -17.72
N CYS A 117 -25.51 -15.58 -17.84
CA CYS A 117 -26.07 -16.68 -18.64
C CYS A 117 -25.69 -16.57 -20.12
N ARG A 118 -25.72 -15.36 -20.70
CA ARG A 118 -25.29 -15.10 -22.08
C ARG A 118 -23.83 -15.50 -22.30
N VAL A 119 -22.92 -15.12 -21.38
CA VAL A 119 -21.49 -15.46 -21.50
C VAL A 119 -21.25 -16.96 -21.39
N LYS A 120 -21.98 -17.67 -20.52
CA LYS A 120 -21.89 -19.14 -20.42
C LYS A 120 -22.33 -19.82 -21.72
N LEU A 121 -23.47 -19.42 -22.28
CA LEU A 121 -23.96 -19.94 -23.56
C LEU A 121 -23.00 -19.61 -24.72
N MET A 122 -22.44 -18.40 -24.73
CA MET A 122 -21.43 -17.95 -25.71
C MET A 122 -20.17 -18.83 -25.71
N MET A 123 -19.73 -19.33 -24.56
CA MET A 123 -18.58 -20.24 -24.48
C MET A 123 -18.94 -21.67 -24.89
N ALA A 124 -20.14 -22.11 -24.54
CA ALA A 124 -20.58 -23.50 -24.66
C ALA A 124 -21.12 -23.88 -26.04
N HIS A 125 -21.71 -22.94 -26.79
CA HIS A 125 -22.41 -23.25 -28.04
C HIS A 125 -21.81 -22.53 -29.26
N PRO A 126 -21.72 -23.21 -30.43
CA PRO A 126 -21.39 -22.56 -31.70
C PRO A 126 -22.48 -21.55 -32.10
N HIS A 127 -22.09 -20.39 -32.60
CA HIS A 127 -23.04 -19.33 -32.99
C HIS A 127 -22.40 -18.31 -33.95
N ARG A 128 -23.20 -17.65 -34.80
CA ARG A 128 -22.81 -16.54 -35.68
C ARG A 128 -23.37 -15.19 -35.22
N SER A 129 -24.35 -15.21 -34.33
CA SER A 129 -24.85 -14.00 -33.68
C SER A 129 -25.27 -14.29 -32.22
N PRO A 130 -25.33 -13.27 -31.35
CA PRO A 130 -25.79 -13.45 -29.98
C PRO A 130 -27.22 -13.99 -29.86
N GLU A 131 -28.08 -13.72 -30.84
CA GLU A 131 -29.48 -14.17 -30.86
C GLU A 131 -29.59 -15.69 -31.01
N GLU A 132 -28.68 -16.33 -31.75
CA GLU A 132 -28.66 -17.79 -31.91
C GLU A 132 -28.44 -18.52 -30.57
N LEU A 133 -27.83 -17.86 -29.58
CA LEU A 133 -27.64 -18.42 -28.23
C LEU A 133 -28.97 -18.57 -27.46
N LEU A 134 -30.06 -17.95 -27.93
CA LEU A 134 -31.40 -18.17 -27.40
C LEU A 134 -32.01 -19.48 -27.90
N ALA A 135 -31.37 -20.17 -28.84
CA ALA A 135 -31.78 -21.48 -29.31
C ALA A 135 -30.86 -22.58 -28.75
N VAL A 136 -31.42 -23.53 -28.01
CA VAL A 136 -30.68 -24.69 -27.48
C VAL A 136 -31.36 -25.96 -27.97
N ASP A 137 -30.60 -26.85 -28.63
CA ASP A 137 -31.09 -28.09 -29.24
C ASP A 137 -32.28 -27.91 -30.21
N GLY A 138 -32.30 -26.78 -30.94
CA GLY A 138 -33.36 -26.46 -31.91
C GLY A 138 -34.64 -25.85 -31.31
N GLN A 139 -34.67 -25.60 -29.99
CA GLN A 139 -35.77 -24.92 -29.31
C GLN A 139 -35.38 -23.47 -28.98
N TRP A 140 -36.23 -22.51 -29.35
CA TRP A 140 -36.04 -21.09 -29.07
C TRP A 140 -36.63 -20.69 -27.72
N PHE A 141 -35.91 -19.83 -26.99
CA PHE A 141 -36.29 -19.30 -25.68
C PHE A 141 -36.37 -17.76 -25.69
N GLU A 142 -37.20 -17.20 -24.82
CA GLU A 142 -37.42 -15.74 -24.73
C GLU A 142 -36.30 -14.98 -23.99
N SER A 143 -35.41 -15.69 -23.28
CA SER A 143 -34.29 -15.09 -22.56
C SER A 143 -33.09 -16.02 -22.46
N PHE A 144 -31.90 -15.43 -22.30
CA PHE A 144 -30.66 -16.19 -22.07
C PHE A 144 -30.71 -16.99 -20.77
N VAL A 145 -31.50 -16.55 -19.78
CA VAL A 145 -31.68 -17.28 -18.52
C VAL A 145 -32.43 -18.59 -18.78
N ALA A 146 -33.56 -18.53 -19.51
CA ALA A 146 -34.34 -19.72 -19.84
C ALA A 146 -33.56 -20.70 -20.73
N ALA A 147 -32.82 -20.17 -21.73
CA ALA A 147 -31.93 -20.95 -22.58
C ALA A 147 -30.82 -21.66 -21.76
N TYR A 148 -30.18 -20.93 -20.83
CA TYR A 148 -29.11 -21.47 -19.99
C TYR A 148 -29.61 -22.52 -18.98
N GLN A 149 -30.79 -22.33 -18.40
CA GLN A 149 -31.41 -23.33 -17.52
C GLN A 149 -31.72 -24.63 -18.29
N CYS A 150 -32.25 -24.52 -19.51
CA CYS A 150 -32.51 -25.68 -20.36
C CYS A 150 -31.20 -26.40 -20.74
N CYS A 151 -30.18 -25.63 -21.12
CA CYS A 151 -28.83 -26.10 -21.41
C CYS A 151 -28.26 -26.92 -20.24
N ARG A 152 -28.28 -26.38 -19.01
CA ARG A 152 -27.83 -27.09 -17.79
C ARG A 152 -28.59 -28.39 -17.50
N GLN A 153 -29.87 -28.46 -17.82
CA GLN A 153 -30.70 -29.63 -17.55
C GLN A 153 -30.48 -30.75 -18.57
N ARG A 154 -30.25 -30.40 -19.84
CA ARG A 154 -30.12 -31.35 -20.95
C ARG A 154 -28.67 -31.76 -21.23
N HIS A 155 -27.72 -30.87 -20.97
CA HIS A 155 -26.29 -31.10 -21.15
C HIS A 155 -25.63 -31.31 -19.80
N HIS A 156 -25.34 -32.56 -19.46
CA HIS A 156 -24.74 -32.93 -18.17
C HIS A 156 -23.27 -32.46 -18.01
N PHE A 157 -22.60 -32.07 -19.10
CA PHE A 157 -21.19 -31.70 -19.06
C PHE A 157 -20.85 -30.68 -20.17
N HIS A 158 -20.34 -29.51 -19.77
CA HIS A 158 -19.60 -28.60 -20.63
C HIS A 158 -18.15 -28.56 -20.18
N GLU A 159 -17.23 -28.29 -21.11
CA GLU A 159 -15.83 -28.04 -20.78
C GLU A 159 -15.71 -26.81 -19.86
N ASP A 160 -14.79 -26.86 -18.89
CA ASP A 160 -14.64 -25.80 -17.88
C ASP A 160 -14.13 -24.51 -18.54
N ASP A 161 -15.06 -23.57 -18.76
CA ASP A 161 -14.78 -22.23 -19.25
C ASP A 161 -14.10 -21.35 -18.20
N HIS A 162 -13.97 -21.79 -16.95
CA HIS A 162 -13.33 -21.05 -15.88
C HIS A 162 -13.93 -19.64 -15.60
N TYR A 163 -15.17 -19.41 -16.04
CA TYR A 163 -15.89 -18.15 -15.86
C TYR A 163 -16.62 -18.09 -14.52
N GLY A 164 -17.16 -19.24 -14.06
CA GLY A 164 -17.90 -19.40 -12.80
C GLY A 164 -19.13 -20.30 -12.94
N GLU A 165 -19.72 -20.71 -11.82
CA GLU A 165 -20.94 -21.54 -11.74
C GLU A 165 -22.02 -20.86 -10.89
N VAL A 166 -23.29 -21.22 -11.11
CA VAL A 166 -24.42 -20.66 -10.34
C VAL A 166 -24.39 -21.22 -8.92
N GLY A 167 -24.48 -20.35 -7.92
CA GLY A 167 -24.47 -20.75 -6.51
C GLY A 167 -23.09 -20.96 -5.90
N THR A 168 -22.01 -20.74 -6.65
CA THR A 168 -20.71 -20.50 -6.02
C THR A 168 -20.74 -19.11 -5.42
N SER A 169 -20.83 -19.00 -4.08
CA SER A 169 -20.48 -17.76 -3.39
C SER A 169 -19.13 -17.32 -3.91
N GLU A 170 -19.00 -16.05 -4.29
CA GLU A 170 -17.68 -15.43 -4.26
C GLU A 170 -17.11 -15.76 -2.88
N LEU A 171 -15.95 -16.40 -2.83
CA LEU A 171 -15.17 -16.42 -1.61
C LEU A 171 -14.87 -14.95 -1.34
N GLN A 172 -15.71 -14.31 -0.53
CA GLN A 172 -15.34 -13.10 0.17
C GLN A 172 -14.01 -13.45 0.87
N ALA A 173 -13.02 -12.57 0.74
CA ALA A 173 -12.06 -12.50 1.82
C ALA A 173 -12.90 -12.34 3.09
N GLU A 174 -12.73 -13.20 4.09
CA GLU A 174 -13.47 -13.14 5.35
C GLU A 174 -13.54 -11.67 5.79
N ASP A 175 -14.71 -11.06 5.61
CA ASP A 175 -15.01 -9.76 6.18
C ASP A 175 -15.10 -10.01 7.68
N ASP A 176 -14.29 -9.28 8.45
CA ASP A 176 -14.22 -9.35 9.90
C ASP A 176 -15.65 -9.27 10.50
N GLU A 177 -16.14 -10.36 11.11
CA GLU A 177 -17.34 -10.36 11.93
C GLU A 177 -17.08 -9.56 13.23
N SER A 178 -17.06 -8.23 13.14
CA SER A 178 -17.25 -7.33 14.28
C SER A 178 -17.60 -5.90 13.85
N GLU A 179 -18.63 -5.72 13.03
CA GLU A 179 -19.31 -4.42 12.91
C GLU A 179 -20.80 -4.62 13.21
N GLN A 180 -21.20 -4.35 14.45
CA GLN A 180 -22.60 -4.12 14.79
C GLN A 180 -22.98 -2.74 14.26
N GLU A 181 -23.70 -2.71 13.14
CA GLU A 181 -24.36 -1.50 12.63
C GLU A 181 -25.39 -1.01 13.65
N VAL A 182 -25.14 0.18 14.21
CA VAL A 182 -26.16 0.96 14.91
C VAL A 182 -26.93 1.73 13.84
N HIS A 183 -28.20 1.40 13.68
CA HIS A 183 -29.16 2.14 12.87
C HIS A 183 -29.28 3.58 13.37
N ASP A 184 -28.84 4.55 12.57
CA ASP A 184 -29.31 5.94 12.65
C ASP A 184 -30.30 6.22 11.50
N GLU A 185 -31.33 6.99 11.82
CA GLU A 185 -32.50 7.31 10.98
C GLU A 185 -32.15 7.98 9.63
N PRO A 186 -32.98 7.81 8.57
CA PRO A 186 -32.67 8.28 7.23
C PRO A 186 -32.75 9.81 7.14
N ILE A 187 -31.61 10.44 6.89
CA ILE A 187 -31.55 11.83 6.43
C ILE A 187 -31.89 11.84 4.94
N VAL A 188 -32.82 12.72 4.58
CA VAL A 188 -33.43 12.93 3.26
C VAL A 188 -32.42 12.79 2.10
N GLU A 189 -32.65 11.77 1.27
CA GLU A 189 -32.00 11.56 -0.03
C GLU A 189 -32.49 12.58 -1.06
N GLU A 190 -31.95 13.79 -1.05
CA GLU A 190 -31.94 14.65 -2.23
C GLU A 190 -30.49 15.14 -2.41
N ASP A 191 -29.81 14.59 -3.43
CA ASP A 191 -28.53 15.00 -4.06
C ASP A 191 -27.47 13.89 -4.25
N TRP A 192 -27.73 12.64 -3.88
CA TRP A 192 -26.76 11.54 -4.04
C TRP A 192 -26.63 10.94 -5.46
N HIS A 193 -27.34 11.47 -6.46
CA HIS A 193 -27.29 10.98 -7.85
C HIS A 193 -26.32 11.74 -8.77
N GLU A 194 -25.63 12.80 -8.30
CA GLU A 194 -24.61 13.51 -9.10
C GLU A 194 -23.15 13.18 -8.73
N LEU A 195 -22.91 12.44 -7.64
CA LEU A 195 -21.56 12.08 -7.17
C LEU A 195 -21.09 10.66 -7.53
N ALA A 196 -21.90 9.89 -8.26
CA ALA A 196 -21.41 8.71 -9.00
C ALA A 196 -20.69 9.14 -10.29
N CYS A 197 -19.82 10.15 -10.20
CA CYS A 197 -18.84 10.41 -11.23
C CYS A 197 -17.87 9.23 -11.21
N ILE A 198 -18.08 8.30 -12.15
CA ILE A 198 -17.10 7.33 -12.62
C ILE A 198 -15.71 7.96 -12.50
N ASP A 199 -14.72 7.28 -11.94
CA ASP A 199 -13.36 7.80 -11.78
C ASP A 199 -12.72 8.13 -13.15
N VAL A 200 -13.03 9.32 -13.69
CA VAL A 200 -12.60 9.82 -15.01
C VAL A 200 -11.27 10.58 -14.91
N LEU A 201 -10.74 10.82 -13.72
CA LEU A 201 -9.49 11.56 -13.54
C LEU A 201 -8.33 10.85 -14.27
N GLY A 202 -7.66 11.60 -15.15
CA GLY A 202 -6.66 11.09 -16.08
C GLY A 202 -7.21 10.43 -17.34
N ARG A 203 -8.51 10.58 -17.59
CA ARG A 203 -9.23 10.13 -18.80
C ARG A 203 -10.20 11.18 -19.35
N ARG A 204 -10.27 12.38 -18.77
CA ARG A 204 -11.08 13.49 -19.31
C ARG A 204 -10.44 14.01 -20.60
N ASP A 205 -11.21 14.67 -21.45
CA ASP A 205 -10.67 15.25 -22.70
C ASP A 205 -9.52 16.23 -22.41
N ILE A 206 -9.61 16.99 -21.30
CA ILE A 206 -8.55 17.88 -20.84
C ILE A 206 -7.27 17.15 -20.40
N ASP A 207 -7.38 15.89 -19.98
CA ASP A 207 -6.26 15.06 -19.50
C ASP A 207 -5.53 14.40 -20.68
N VAL A 208 -6.31 13.87 -21.63
CA VAL A 208 -5.81 13.13 -22.82
C VAL A 208 -5.19 14.07 -23.84
N ASN A 209 -5.76 15.26 -24.02
CA ASN A 209 -5.29 16.23 -25.00
C ASN A 209 -4.16 17.14 -24.47
N TYR A 210 -3.73 16.97 -23.21
CA TYR A 210 -2.64 17.75 -22.64
C TYR A 210 -1.27 17.20 -23.06
N ASP A 211 -0.39 18.07 -23.54
CA ASP A 211 0.99 17.70 -23.86
C ASP A 211 1.83 17.59 -22.58
N TRP A 212 2.15 16.35 -22.18
CA TRP A 212 2.97 16.05 -21.01
C TRP A 212 4.48 16.14 -21.26
N THR A 213 4.93 16.27 -22.53
CA THR A 213 6.34 16.31 -22.92
C THR A 213 7.19 17.35 -22.16
N PRO A 214 6.69 18.57 -21.85
CA PRO A 214 7.46 19.57 -21.11
C PRO A 214 7.84 19.18 -19.67
N HIS A 215 7.17 18.19 -19.09
CA HIS A 215 7.36 17.75 -17.70
C HIS A 215 8.31 16.55 -17.57
N VAL A 216 8.66 15.89 -18.67
CA VAL A 216 9.51 14.69 -18.66
C VAL A 216 10.95 15.05 -18.27
N GLY A 217 11.48 14.41 -17.23
CA GLY A 217 12.87 14.58 -16.78
C GLY A 217 13.16 15.90 -16.04
N ARG A 218 12.13 16.70 -15.72
CA ARG A 218 12.27 17.93 -14.93
C ARG A 218 11.73 17.72 -13.52
N TYR A 219 12.63 17.60 -12.54
CA TYR A 219 12.27 17.76 -11.13
C TYR A 219 12.36 19.26 -10.82
N THR A 220 11.22 19.93 -10.68
CA THR A 220 11.14 21.39 -10.55
C THR A 220 11.67 21.94 -9.21
N ASN A 221 12.00 21.08 -8.26
CA ASN A 221 12.55 21.48 -6.97
C ASN A 221 13.89 20.80 -6.70
N GLU A 222 14.99 21.53 -6.90
CA GLU A 222 16.31 21.12 -6.39
C GLU A 222 16.30 21.00 -4.85
N ASP A 223 15.38 21.67 -4.16
CA ASP A 223 15.24 21.67 -2.70
C ASP A 223 14.73 20.34 -2.13
N ILE A 224 14.05 19.50 -2.92
CA ILE A 224 13.63 18.16 -2.48
C ILE A 224 14.84 17.21 -2.37
N LEU A 225 15.94 17.51 -3.06
CA LEU A 225 17.18 16.72 -3.06
C LEU A 225 18.25 17.26 -2.10
N ARG A 226 18.18 18.54 -1.75
CA ARG A 226 19.10 19.15 -0.79
C ARG A 226 18.54 19.01 0.62
N GLY A 227 18.86 17.89 1.26
CA GLY A 227 18.73 17.79 2.71
C GLY A 227 19.49 18.96 3.35
N ASN A 228 18.77 19.83 4.07
CA ASN A 228 19.32 21.01 4.74
C ASN A 228 20.54 20.65 5.58
N THR A 229 21.74 20.98 5.08
CA THR A 229 22.99 20.99 5.83
C THR A 229 23.38 22.44 6.04
N GLY A 230 23.01 23.01 7.19
CA GLY A 230 23.20 24.45 7.40
C GLY A 230 23.04 24.92 8.82
N SER A 231 23.75 24.31 9.78
CA SER A 231 24.14 25.02 11.01
C SER A 231 25.45 24.44 11.56
N ASP A 232 26.27 25.30 12.16
CA ASP A 232 27.49 24.89 12.86
C ASP A 232 27.11 23.99 14.05
N PRO A 233 27.72 22.80 14.21
CA PRO A 233 27.45 21.89 15.32
C PRO A 233 27.54 22.51 16.73
N LEU A 234 28.40 23.50 16.92
CA LEU A 234 28.62 24.07 18.26
C LEU A 234 27.51 25.00 18.71
N GLU A 235 26.96 25.83 17.81
CA GLU A 235 25.86 26.75 18.14
C GLU A 235 24.53 26.02 18.38
N ALA A 236 24.32 24.88 17.73
CA ALA A 236 23.09 24.10 17.84
C ALA A 236 22.97 23.30 19.16
N ARG A 237 24.08 23.01 19.85
CA ARG A 237 24.05 22.34 21.17
C ARG A 237 23.47 23.26 22.25
N ASP A 238 23.85 24.53 22.25
CA ASP A 238 23.42 25.49 23.27
C ASP A 238 21.97 25.95 23.07
N SER A 239 21.37 25.67 21.91
CA SER A 239 19.92 25.83 21.67
C SER A 239 19.05 24.69 22.21
N LEU A 240 19.63 23.61 22.76
CA LEU A 240 18.87 22.49 23.30
C LEU A 240 18.25 22.82 24.66
N SER A 241 17.03 22.33 24.90
CA SER A 241 16.44 22.35 26.25
C SER A 241 17.29 21.52 27.23
N PRO A 242 17.18 21.74 28.56
CA PRO A 242 17.96 20.98 29.54
C PRO A 242 17.84 19.46 29.39
N GLU A 243 16.64 18.94 29.12
CA GLU A 243 16.39 17.51 28.96
C GLU A 243 16.91 16.98 27.61
N GLN A 244 16.78 17.78 26.54
CA GLN A 244 17.38 17.44 25.24
C GLN A 244 18.91 17.40 25.34
N ARG A 245 19.49 18.36 26.05
CA ARG A 245 20.93 18.43 26.31
C ARG A 245 21.40 17.25 27.16
N LEU A 246 20.60 16.80 28.13
CA LEU A 246 20.90 15.60 28.91
C LEU A 246 20.99 14.34 28.03
N VAL A 247 20.04 14.16 27.09
CA VAL A 247 20.11 13.05 26.11
C VAL A 247 21.36 13.19 25.24
N TYR A 248 21.61 14.39 24.71
CA TYR A 248 22.74 14.67 23.83
C TYR A 248 24.07 14.38 24.53
N ASP A 249 24.29 14.95 25.71
CA ASP A 249 25.52 14.80 26.50
C ASP A 249 25.71 13.33 26.89
N THR A 250 24.66 12.63 27.33
CA THR A 250 24.73 11.19 27.66
C THR A 250 25.27 10.35 26.48
N VAL A 251 24.78 10.61 25.26
CA VAL A 251 25.16 9.81 24.09
C VAL A 251 26.53 10.22 23.55
N MET A 252 26.81 11.52 23.52
CA MET A 252 28.10 12.04 23.06
C MET A 252 29.23 11.64 24.00
N ASP A 253 29.02 11.72 25.31
CA ASP A 253 30.01 11.30 26.30
C ASP A 253 30.27 9.79 26.19
N HIS A 254 29.23 8.97 26.06
CA HIS A 254 29.37 7.54 25.80
C HIS A 254 30.21 7.26 24.54
N PHE A 255 29.98 8.03 23.47
CA PHE A 255 30.71 7.87 22.22
C PHE A 255 32.17 8.31 22.32
N LEU A 256 32.42 9.49 22.88
CA LEU A 256 33.75 10.10 22.96
C LEU A 256 34.65 9.37 23.95
N THR A 257 34.10 8.88 25.06
CA THR A 257 34.84 8.08 26.05
C THR A 257 35.06 6.63 25.60
N GLN A 258 34.41 6.21 24.51
CA GLN A 258 34.44 4.83 24.01
C GLN A 258 34.04 3.82 25.09
N ASP A 259 32.99 4.15 25.86
CA ASP A 259 32.46 3.21 26.85
C ASP A 259 32.06 1.90 26.16
N ARG A 260 32.45 0.79 26.79
CA ARG A 260 32.15 -0.57 26.32
C ARG A 260 30.81 -1.08 26.82
N SER A 261 30.21 -0.42 27.81
CA SER A 261 28.87 -0.74 28.29
C SER A 261 27.84 -0.50 27.18
N GLN A 262 26.76 -1.28 27.17
CA GLN A 262 25.69 -1.08 26.19
C GLN A 262 24.79 0.06 26.67
N LEU A 263 24.61 1.09 25.85
CA LEU A 263 23.65 2.16 26.10
C LEU A 263 22.28 1.79 25.52
N LEU A 264 21.34 1.48 26.41
CA LEU A 264 19.92 1.30 26.11
C LEU A 264 19.15 2.47 26.72
N LEU A 265 18.83 3.46 25.89
CA LEU A 265 18.21 4.71 26.34
C LEU A 265 16.78 4.84 25.83
N HIS A 266 15.87 5.17 26.73
CA HIS A 266 14.49 5.47 26.44
C HIS A 266 14.25 6.99 26.52
N VAL A 267 13.79 7.60 25.43
CA VAL A 267 13.48 9.03 25.34
C VAL A 267 11.99 9.20 25.06
N ASP A 268 11.28 9.76 26.03
CA ASP A 268 9.86 10.09 25.91
C ASP A 268 9.66 11.61 25.85
N GLY A 269 8.51 12.06 25.39
CA GLY A 269 8.15 13.48 25.38
C GLY A 269 6.96 13.75 24.50
N GLY A 270 6.13 14.73 24.86
CA GLY A 270 4.91 15.08 24.14
C GLY A 270 5.11 15.51 22.68
N GLY A 271 4.02 15.67 21.94
CA GLY A 271 4.06 16.29 20.61
C GLY A 271 4.74 17.66 20.66
N GLY A 272 5.70 17.90 19.76
CA GLY A 272 6.36 19.21 19.66
C GLY A 272 7.54 19.45 20.60
N THR A 273 7.99 18.48 21.39
CA THR A 273 9.15 18.62 22.30
C THR A 273 10.53 18.53 21.63
N GLY A 274 10.60 18.62 20.30
CA GLY A 274 11.87 18.62 19.55
C GLY A 274 12.60 17.27 19.44
N LYS A 275 11.96 16.13 19.71
CA LYS A 275 12.55 14.78 19.59
C LYS A 275 13.28 14.54 18.26
N SER A 276 12.63 14.78 17.12
CA SER A 276 13.22 14.55 15.80
C SER A 276 14.36 15.52 15.49
N TYR A 277 14.30 16.76 16.00
CA TYR A 277 15.41 17.72 15.92
C TYR A 277 16.64 17.20 16.67
N LEU A 278 16.45 16.73 17.90
CA LEU A 278 17.49 16.11 18.72
C LEU A 278 18.12 14.90 18.02
N VAL A 279 17.32 14.01 17.42
CA VAL A 279 17.81 12.84 16.66
C VAL A 279 18.69 13.26 15.48
N ASN A 280 18.26 14.27 14.73
CA ASN A 280 19.00 14.78 13.58
C ASN A 280 20.32 15.44 14.01
N LEU A 281 20.30 16.27 15.06
CA LEU A 281 21.47 16.93 15.61
C LEU A 281 22.50 15.91 16.11
N LEU A 282 22.06 14.96 16.93
CA LEU A 282 22.90 13.91 17.48
C LEU A 282 23.56 13.08 16.37
N SER A 283 22.79 12.71 15.34
CA SER A 283 23.31 11.96 14.18
C SER A 283 24.38 12.74 13.43
N ALA A 284 24.14 14.04 13.18
CA ALA A 284 25.10 14.91 12.51
C ALA A 284 26.42 15.05 13.30
N HIS A 285 26.33 15.19 14.63
CA HIS A 285 27.51 15.38 15.47
C HIS A 285 28.32 14.11 15.66
N LEU A 286 27.65 12.96 15.83
CA LEU A 286 28.32 11.66 15.84
C LEU A 286 29.03 11.38 14.51
N GLN A 287 28.40 11.73 13.38
CA GLN A 287 29.04 11.63 12.07
C GLN A 287 30.24 12.58 11.93
N ALA A 288 30.12 13.82 12.40
CA ALA A 288 31.22 14.79 12.39
C ALA A 288 32.42 14.31 13.23
N ALA A 289 32.18 13.72 14.40
CA ALA A 289 33.20 13.20 15.30
C ALA A 289 34.01 12.03 14.69
N THR A 290 33.47 11.32 13.69
CA THR A 290 34.21 10.29 12.92
C THR A 290 34.95 10.84 11.69
N GLY A 291 35.03 12.17 11.54
CA GLY A 291 35.60 12.82 10.36
C GLY A 291 34.77 12.62 9.09
N ARG A 292 33.46 12.37 9.23
CA ARG A 292 32.49 12.14 8.15
C ARG A 292 32.79 10.94 7.23
N ARG A 293 33.76 10.09 7.58
CA ARG A 293 34.16 8.93 6.76
C ARG A 293 33.19 7.76 6.87
N ARG A 294 32.49 7.63 8.01
CA ARG A 294 31.53 6.56 8.31
C ARG A 294 30.35 7.15 9.09
N THR A 295 29.18 6.52 9.02
CA THR A 295 28.05 6.89 9.87
C THR A 295 28.00 5.92 11.05
N PRO A 296 28.34 6.34 12.29
CA PRO A 296 28.24 5.45 13.46
C PRO A 296 26.78 5.28 13.93
N VAL A 297 25.83 6.00 13.33
CA VAL A 297 24.43 6.00 13.70
C VAL A 297 23.58 5.51 12.54
N TRP A 298 22.60 4.65 12.84
CA TRP A 298 21.50 4.34 11.94
C TRP A 298 20.19 4.86 12.53
N ARG A 299 19.40 5.55 11.72
CA ARG A 299 18.07 6.06 12.09
C ARG A 299 16.99 5.18 11.47
N ALA A 300 16.07 4.69 12.29
CA ALA A 300 15.00 3.83 11.86
C ALA A 300 13.64 4.21 12.45
N THR A 301 12.58 3.87 11.73
CA THR A 301 11.18 4.14 12.14
C THR A 301 10.28 2.94 11.83
N PRO A 302 9.15 2.78 12.51
CA PRO A 302 8.12 1.80 12.14
C PRO A 302 7.44 2.12 10.80
N THR A 303 7.22 3.41 10.48
CA THR A 303 6.48 3.89 9.30
C THR A 303 7.38 4.67 8.32
N GLY A 304 7.05 4.60 7.02
CA GLY A 304 7.85 5.23 5.97
C GLY A 304 7.86 6.75 6.00
N VAL A 305 6.72 7.38 6.29
CA VAL A 305 6.58 8.85 6.32
C VAL A 305 7.45 9.47 7.42
N ALA A 306 7.46 8.87 8.62
CA ALA A 306 8.33 9.29 9.72
C ALA A 306 9.83 9.12 9.38
N GLY A 307 10.16 8.09 8.60
CA GLY A 307 11.54 7.84 8.15
C GLY A 307 12.12 9.03 7.37
N ASN A 308 11.32 9.68 6.53
CA ASN A 308 11.78 10.84 5.76
C ASN A 308 12.15 12.04 6.65
N GLN A 309 11.38 12.29 7.72
CA GLN A 309 11.61 13.44 8.62
C GLN A 309 12.95 13.38 9.34
N ILE A 310 13.42 12.18 9.64
CA ILE A 310 14.73 11.95 10.25
C ILE A 310 15.77 11.44 9.25
N SER A 311 15.52 11.50 7.94
CA SER A 311 16.42 10.92 6.91
C SER A 311 16.88 9.49 7.26
N GLY A 312 15.94 8.67 7.73
CA GLY A 312 16.11 7.29 8.17
C GLY A 312 15.38 6.30 7.26
N THR A 313 15.41 5.03 7.64
CA THR A 313 14.76 3.94 6.89
C THR A 313 13.77 3.19 7.76
N THR A 314 12.76 2.53 7.17
CA THR A 314 11.87 1.69 7.98
C THR A 314 12.63 0.50 8.60
N LEU A 315 12.27 0.12 9.82
CA LEU A 315 12.82 -1.07 10.51
C LEU A 315 12.68 -2.35 9.67
N HIS A 316 11.54 -2.49 9.00
CA HIS A 316 11.27 -3.61 8.11
C HIS A 316 12.26 -3.68 6.94
N SER A 317 12.61 -2.53 6.35
CA SER A 317 13.60 -2.45 5.28
C SER A 317 15.03 -2.66 5.81
N LEU A 318 15.35 -2.08 6.96
CA LEU A 318 16.67 -2.16 7.58
C LEU A 318 17.04 -3.59 7.98
N LEU A 319 16.19 -4.25 8.75
CA LEU A 319 16.48 -5.52 9.43
C LEU A 319 15.86 -6.73 8.73
N HIS A 320 15.30 -6.54 7.52
CA HIS A 320 14.60 -7.59 6.78
C HIS A 320 13.52 -8.28 7.64
N LEU A 321 12.71 -7.47 8.34
CA LEU A 321 11.63 -8.00 9.17
C LEU A 321 10.47 -8.52 8.29
N PRO A 322 9.85 -9.64 8.67
CA PRO A 322 8.66 -10.12 7.99
C PRO A 322 7.48 -9.14 8.21
N LYS A 323 6.46 -9.23 7.35
CA LYS A 323 5.17 -8.59 7.63
C LYS A 323 4.57 -9.21 8.90
N ILE A 324 3.74 -8.46 9.62
CA ILE A 324 3.16 -8.84 10.92
C ILE A 324 2.51 -10.24 10.91
N ASN A 325 1.87 -10.61 9.79
CA ASN A 325 1.15 -11.88 9.62
C ASN A 325 2.01 -13.02 9.03
N LYS A 326 3.32 -12.84 8.91
CA LYS A 326 4.24 -13.87 8.41
C LYS A 326 5.15 -14.38 9.52
N ASP A 327 5.54 -15.65 9.41
CA ASP A 327 6.47 -16.27 10.34
C ASP A 327 7.83 -15.57 10.35
N PHE A 328 8.41 -15.43 11.53
CA PHE A 328 9.81 -15.04 11.67
C PHE A 328 10.71 -16.24 11.39
N ARG A 329 11.58 -16.11 10.39
CA ARG A 329 12.53 -17.17 9.98
C ARG A 329 13.96 -16.60 9.95
N PRO A 330 14.99 -17.42 10.19
CA PRO A 330 16.39 -17.00 10.02
C PRO A 330 16.64 -16.41 8.63
N LEU A 331 17.59 -15.46 8.53
CA LEU A 331 17.95 -14.90 7.23
C LEU A 331 18.66 -15.95 6.37
N SER A 332 18.53 -15.80 5.05
CA SER A 332 19.41 -16.52 4.12
C SER A 332 20.87 -16.07 4.37
N ALA A 333 21.85 -16.90 4.00
CA ALA A 333 23.26 -16.54 4.14
C ALA A 333 23.61 -15.22 3.42
N ILE A 334 22.95 -14.96 2.29
CA ILE A 334 23.13 -13.74 1.48
C ILE A 334 22.56 -12.54 2.23
N ASP A 335 21.30 -12.60 2.67
CA ASP A 335 20.64 -11.51 3.38
C ASP A 335 21.34 -11.19 4.70
N LYS A 336 21.82 -12.24 5.40
CA LYS A 336 22.62 -12.11 6.60
C LYS A 336 23.93 -11.37 6.32
N ALA A 337 24.69 -11.78 5.32
CA ALA A 337 25.94 -11.12 4.96
C ALA A 337 25.72 -9.65 4.55
N GLN A 338 24.62 -9.34 3.85
CA GLN A 338 24.24 -7.98 3.51
C GLN A 338 23.91 -7.15 4.76
N LEU A 339 23.13 -7.69 5.69
CA LEU A 339 22.80 -7.04 6.95
C LEU A 339 24.07 -6.77 7.78
N GLN A 340 24.96 -7.76 7.89
CA GLN A 340 26.24 -7.62 8.58
C GLN A 340 27.12 -6.55 7.96
N LYS A 341 27.23 -6.52 6.63
CA LYS A 341 27.97 -5.48 5.92
C LYS A 341 27.39 -4.09 6.17
N LYS A 342 26.06 -3.97 6.19
CA LYS A 342 25.33 -2.72 6.40
C LYS A 342 25.48 -2.19 7.83
N LEU A 343 25.51 -3.08 8.82
CA LEU A 343 25.63 -2.72 10.24
C LEU A 343 27.07 -2.69 10.77
N LYS A 344 28.06 -3.05 9.95
CA LYS A 344 29.47 -3.21 10.35
C LYS A 344 30.06 -2.01 11.10
N ASP A 345 29.73 -0.80 10.64
CA ASP A 345 30.27 0.45 11.19
C ASP A 345 29.26 1.19 12.10
N ILE A 346 28.08 0.60 12.32
CA ILE A 346 27.01 1.17 13.13
C ILE A 346 27.24 0.84 14.59
N GLN A 347 27.25 1.88 15.43
CA GLN A 347 27.37 1.78 16.88
C GLN A 347 26.06 2.09 17.60
N TYR A 348 25.20 2.94 17.00
CA TYR A 348 23.91 3.33 17.55
C TYR A 348 22.79 3.08 16.55
N LEU A 349 21.71 2.45 17.01
CA LEU A 349 20.43 2.40 16.31
C LEU A 349 19.42 3.27 17.05
N ILE A 350 19.01 4.36 16.41
CA ILE A 350 17.93 5.22 16.90
C ILE A 350 16.64 4.75 16.27
N ILE A 351 15.65 4.42 17.10
CA ILE A 351 14.32 4.03 16.67
C ILE A 351 13.34 5.12 17.10
N ASP A 352 12.93 5.96 16.15
CA ASP A 352 11.91 7.00 16.38
C ASP A 352 10.49 6.43 16.21
N GLU A 353 9.50 7.11 16.76
CA GLU A 353 8.09 6.67 16.83
C GLU A 353 7.92 5.32 17.57
N LYS A 354 8.62 5.15 18.70
CA LYS A 354 8.60 3.93 19.53
C LYS A 354 7.21 3.45 19.97
N SER A 355 6.21 4.34 20.00
CA SER A 355 4.83 4.03 20.37
C SER A 355 4.16 3.07 19.40
N MET A 356 4.58 3.07 18.14
CA MET A 356 4.09 2.16 17.12
C MET A 356 4.82 0.80 17.11
N LEU A 357 5.75 0.55 18.04
CA LEU A 357 6.41 -0.73 18.19
C LEU A 357 5.60 -1.66 19.10
N GLY A 358 5.34 -2.87 18.61
CA GLY A 358 4.81 -3.94 19.44
C GLY A 358 5.89 -4.80 20.08
N LEU A 359 5.53 -5.53 21.15
CA LEU A 359 6.42 -6.48 21.83
C LEU A 359 6.96 -7.54 20.86
N ARG A 360 6.13 -8.02 19.94
CA ARG A 360 6.52 -9.00 18.92
C ARG A 360 7.58 -8.43 17.98
N GLN A 361 7.39 -7.21 17.49
CA GLN A 361 8.38 -6.53 16.65
C GLN A 361 9.70 -6.31 17.37
N LEU A 362 9.67 -5.86 18.63
CA LEU A 362 10.90 -5.66 19.40
C LEU A 362 11.69 -6.96 19.58
N SER A 363 10.98 -8.07 19.80
CA SER A 363 11.56 -9.42 19.84
C SER A 363 12.26 -9.78 18.53
N TRP A 364 11.64 -9.50 17.38
CA TRP A 364 12.25 -9.72 16.06
C TRP A 364 13.45 -8.80 15.79
N ILE A 365 13.41 -7.57 16.28
CA ILE A 365 14.53 -6.62 16.19
C ILE A 365 15.73 -7.17 16.98
N ASP A 366 15.50 -7.61 18.23
CA ASP A 366 16.52 -8.26 19.06
C ASP A 366 17.13 -9.48 18.37
N ASP A 367 16.29 -10.38 17.85
CA ASP A 367 16.73 -11.56 17.09
C ASP A 367 17.59 -11.22 15.87
N ARG A 368 17.14 -10.25 15.05
CA ARG A 368 17.89 -9.85 13.85
C ARG A 368 19.22 -9.20 14.18
N LEU A 369 19.29 -8.40 15.24
CA LEU A 369 20.54 -7.78 15.65
C LEU A 369 21.51 -8.81 16.23
N ARG A 370 21.04 -9.80 17.02
CA ARG A 370 21.87 -10.94 17.44
C ARG A 370 22.37 -11.78 16.27
N GLU A 371 21.54 -11.97 15.24
CA GLU A 371 21.94 -12.64 14.00
C GLU A 371 23.00 -11.85 13.22
N ALA A 372 22.90 -10.51 13.21
CA ALA A 372 23.87 -9.62 12.59
C ALA A 372 25.20 -9.58 13.36
N PHE A 373 25.18 -9.66 14.69
CA PHE A 373 26.38 -9.61 15.54
C PHE A 373 26.61 -10.95 16.26
N PRO A 374 27.04 -12.01 15.55
CA PRO A 374 27.13 -13.36 16.11
C PRO A 374 28.11 -13.49 17.28
N HIS A 375 29.11 -12.60 17.37
CA HIS A 375 30.07 -12.58 18.48
C HIS A 375 29.50 -12.04 19.80
N ARG A 376 28.29 -11.46 19.76
CA ARG A 376 27.56 -10.90 20.91
C ARG A 376 26.11 -11.39 20.93
N ASN A 377 25.86 -12.59 20.42
CA ASN A 377 24.49 -13.14 20.29
C ASN A 377 23.81 -13.42 21.65
N GLU A 378 24.57 -13.49 22.75
CA GLU A 378 24.06 -13.62 24.11
C GLU A 378 23.59 -12.28 24.70
N GLU A 379 24.06 -11.16 24.15
CA GLU A 379 23.68 -9.81 24.56
C GLU A 379 22.36 -9.40 23.88
N PHE A 380 21.53 -8.62 24.59
CA PHE A 380 20.36 -8.00 23.96
C PHE A 380 20.78 -7.10 22.80
N PHE A 381 20.04 -7.16 21.70
CA PHE A 381 20.29 -6.42 20.47
C PHE A 381 21.69 -6.65 19.88
N GLY A 382 22.33 -7.80 20.16
CA GLY A 382 23.70 -8.07 19.70
C GLY A 382 24.74 -7.12 20.29
N GLY A 383 24.47 -6.53 21.46
CA GLY A 383 25.32 -5.54 22.12
C GLY A 383 25.35 -4.17 21.43
N LEU A 384 24.43 -3.90 20.50
CA LEU A 384 24.31 -2.60 19.83
C LEU A 384 23.64 -1.57 20.76
N ASN A 385 24.10 -0.32 20.74
CA ASN A 385 23.45 0.75 21.52
C ASN A 385 22.13 1.14 20.87
N ILE A 386 21.05 1.20 21.64
CA ILE A 386 19.71 1.48 21.15
C ILE A 386 19.13 2.71 21.84
N LEU A 387 18.61 3.65 21.06
CA LEU A 387 17.81 4.77 21.55
C LEU A 387 16.38 4.59 21.07
N LEU A 388 15.44 4.39 21.99
CA LEU A 388 14.00 4.40 21.67
C LEU A 388 13.45 5.80 21.89
N VAL A 389 12.97 6.45 20.83
CA VAL A 389 12.47 7.83 20.85
C VAL A 389 11.00 7.83 20.43
N GLY A 390 10.15 8.61 21.11
CA GLY A 390 8.75 8.80 20.71
C GLY A 390 7.85 9.16 21.89
N ASP A 391 6.56 8.91 21.81
CA ASP A 391 5.57 9.24 22.84
C ASP A 391 4.49 8.15 22.94
N PHE A 392 4.39 7.43 24.05
CA PHE A 392 3.40 6.35 24.19
C PHE A 392 1.95 6.81 24.23
N PHE A 393 1.71 8.10 24.46
CA PHE A 393 0.36 8.68 24.40
C PHE A 393 -0.09 9.01 22.96
N GLN A 394 0.77 8.77 21.96
CA GLN A 394 0.40 8.84 20.55
C GLN A 394 -0.16 7.48 20.06
N LEU A 395 -0.11 7.24 18.75
CA LEU A 395 -0.69 6.05 18.14
C LEU A 395 -0.01 4.76 18.65
N PRO A 396 -0.79 3.77 19.11
CA PRO A 396 -0.28 2.47 19.54
C PRO A 396 0.14 1.60 18.33
N PRO A 397 0.81 0.46 18.54
CA PRO A 397 1.11 -0.45 17.44
C PRO A 397 -0.16 -1.07 16.86
N VAL A 398 -0.18 -1.24 15.54
CA VAL A 398 -1.30 -1.87 14.82
C VAL A 398 -1.24 -3.40 14.95
N LEU A 399 -2.33 -4.02 15.39
CA LEU A 399 -2.50 -5.48 15.54
C LEU A 399 -1.42 -6.16 16.41
N GLN A 400 -0.83 -5.44 17.35
CA GLN A 400 0.17 -5.97 18.29
C GLN A 400 -0.02 -5.39 19.68
N LYS A 401 0.53 -6.08 20.68
CA LYS A 401 0.58 -5.56 22.04
C LYS A 401 1.67 -4.48 22.16
N PRO A 402 1.36 -3.30 22.74
CA PRO A 402 2.33 -2.23 22.97
C PRO A 402 3.45 -2.64 23.92
N LEU A 403 4.57 -1.90 23.89
CA LEU A 403 5.71 -2.16 24.78
C LEU A 403 5.34 -2.04 26.26
N TYR A 404 4.43 -1.11 26.60
CA TYR A 404 3.90 -0.89 27.94
C TYR A 404 2.74 -1.83 28.31
N TYR A 405 2.44 -2.85 27.50
CA TYR A 405 1.41 -3.83 27.85
C TYR A 405 1.79 -4.51 29.16
N ASP A 406 0.88 -4.56 30.13
CA ASP A 406 1.13 -4.94 31.52
C ASP A 406 0.56 -6.33 31.89
N LYS A 407 -0.39 -6.86 31.10
CA LYS A 407 -0.99 -8.19 31.32
C LYS A 407 -0.09 -9.34 30.87
N GLU A 408 -0.56 -10.58 31.00
CA GLU A 408 0.20 -11.76 30.60
C GLU A 408 0.52 -11.76 29.08
N VAL A 409 1.74 -12.12 28.74
CA VAL A 409 2.25 -12.22 27.36
C VAL A 409 2.73 -13.64 27.09
N LYS A 410 2.63 -14.10 25.84
CA LYS A 410 2.93 -15.49 25.48
C LYS A 410 3.92 -15.56 24.32
N GLY A 411 4.70 -16.65 24.28
CA GLY A 411 5.62 -16.94 23.19
C GLY A 411 6.62 -15.81 22.93
N VAL A 412 6.70 -15.36 21.67
CA VAL A 412 7.67 -14.35 21.18
C VAL A 412 7.56 -13.00 21.92
N GLU A 413 6.38 -12.68 22.47
CA GLU A 413 6.13 -11.43 23.20
C GLU A 413 6.86 -11.38 24.54
N ILE A 414 7.08 -12.52 25.20
CA ILE A 414 7.85 -12.60 26.46
C ILE A 414 9.27 -12.09 26.22
N LYS A 415 9.88 -12.52 25.13
CA LYS A 415 11.22 -12.08 24.74
C LYS A 415 11.25 -10.57 24.43
N GLY A 416 10.25 -10.07 23.71
CA GLY A 416 10.10 -8.63 23.46
C GLY A 416 9.99 -7.82 24.74
N ARG A 417 9.19 -8.30 25.71
CA ARG A 417 9.07 -7.67 27.04
C ARG A 417 10.41 -7.69 27.76
N ASN A 418 11.10 -8.82 27.79
CA ASN A 418 12.41 -8.92 28.44
C ASN A 418 13.43 -7.95 27.81
N ALA A 419 13.42 -7.80 26.48
CA ALA A 419 14.26 -6.84 25.78
C ALA A 419 13.89 -5.39 26.13
N TYR A 420 12.60 -5.06 26.21
CA TYR A 420 12.13 -3.74 26.63
C TYR A 420 12.50 -3.41 28.09
N MET A 421 12.41 -4.38 28.99
CA MET A 421 12.79 -4.22 30.40
C MET A 421 14.29 -3.99 30.62
N ARG A 422 15.13 -4.13 29.58
CA ARG A 422 16.55 -3.77 29.64
C ARG A 422 16.82 -2.28 29.49
N PHE A 423 15.84 -1.51 29.04
CA PHE A 423 15.94 -0.05 29.00
C PHE A 423 15.70 0.50 30.42
N ASP A 424 16.78 0.59 31.20
CA ASP A 424 16.76 1.05 32.59
C ASP A 424 16.97 2.56 32.75
N LYS A 425 17.40 3.24 31.67
CA LYS A 425 17.57 4.70 31.61
C LYS A 425 16.46 5.32 30.78
N SER A 426 15.69 6.23 31.40
CA SER A 426 14.63 7.00 30.74
C SER A 426 14.82 8.50 30.94
N ILE A 427 14.69 9.27 29.86
CA ILE A 427 14.67 10.75 29.89
C ILE A 427 13.35 11.22 29.27
N PHE A 428 12.69 12.17 29.93
CA PHE A 428 11.42 12.74 29.49
C PHE A 428 11.63 14.18 29.07
N LEU A 429 11.31 14.51 27.82
CA LEU A 429 11.31 15.88 27.32
C LEU A 429 9.97 16.54 27.68
N SER A 430 10.01 17.55 28.53
CA SER A 430 8.83 18.31 28.98
C SER A 430 8.50 19.51 28.10
N ASP A 431 9.53 20.16 27.55
CA ASP A 431 9.37 21.48 26.96
C ASP A 431 8.86 21.40 25.52
N VAL A 432 7.63 21.86 25.31
CA VAL A 432 7.02 21.93 23.97
C VAL A 432 7.55 23.14 23.22
N GLN A 433 8.25 22.88 22.13
CA GLN A 433 8.91 23.88 21.28
C GLN A 433 8.05 24.27 20.07
N ARG A 434 7.11 23.43 19.65
CA ARG A 434 6.30 23.64 18.44
C ARG A 434 5.21 24.70 18.62
N GLN A 435 4.49 24.68 19.74
CA GLN A 435 3.46 25.65 20.10
C GLN A 435 3.97 26.57 21.21
N CYS A 436 5.12 27.21 20.98
CA CYS A 436 5.69 28.18 21.92
C CYS A 436 5.00 29.55 21.76
N GLY A 437 5.00 30.35 22.83
CA GLY A 437 4.41 31.70 22.86
C GLY A 437 3.20 31.81 23.77
N ASP A 438 3.06 32.97 24.42
CA ASP A 438 1.97 33.25 25.36
C ASP A 438 0.59 33.21 24.67
N ASP A 439 0.54 33.56 23.39
CA ASP A 439 -0.66 33.48 22.54
C ASP A 439 -1.12 32.04 22.30
N GLN A 440 -0.22 31.05 22.41
CA GLN A 440 -0.51 29.63 22.25
C GLN A 440 -0.70 28.89 23.58
N ALA A 441 -0.51 29.55 24.72
CA ALA A 441 -0.51 28.90 26.04
C ALA A 441 -1.79 28.11 26.33
N ALA A 442 -2.96 28.67 25.97
CA ALA A 442 -4.25 27.99 26.17
C ALA A 442 -4.38 26.73 25.28
N PHE A 443 -3.87 26.78 24.05
CA PHE A 443 -3.88 25.64 23.14
C PHE A 443 -2.88 24.56 23.59
N HIS A 444 -1.69 24.96 24.02
CA HIS A 444 -0.70 24.07 24.61
C HIS A 444 -1.26 23.33 25.85
N LYS A 445 -1.92 24.06 26.76
CA LYS A 445 -2.62 23.46 27.91
C LYS A 445 -3.66 22.43 27.46
N ALA A 446 -4.51 22.78 26.49
CA ALA A 446 -5.53 21.87 25.98
C ALA A 446 -4.94 20.57 25.38
N LEU A 447 -3.84 20.67 24.63
CA LEU A 447 -3.15 19.50 24.07
C LEU A 447 -2.51 18.62 25.16
N GLY A 448 -1.91 19.23 26.18
CA GLY A 448 -1.37 18.51 27.33
C GLY A 448 -2.44 17.75 28.13
N GLU A 449 -3.58 18.39 28.35
CA GLU A 449 -4.75 17.78 28.99
C GLU A 449 -5.34 16.64 28.15
N LEU A 450 -5.46 16.81 26.82
CA LEU A 450 -5.89 15.75 25.91
C LEU A 450 -4.95 14.55 25.95
N ARG A 451 -3.63 14.79 25.93
CA ARG A 451 -2.61 13.74 26.00
C ARG A 451 -2.81 12.85 27.24
N LEU A 452 -3.20 13.43 28.37
CA LEU A 452 -3.40 12.73 29.63
C LEU A 452 -4.84 12.27 29.88
N LEU A 453 -5.76 12.51 28.94
CA LEU A 453 -7.20 12.28 29.10
C LEU A 453 -7.82 13.03 30.30
N GLN A 454 -7.32 14.22 30.59
CA GLN A 454 -7.75 15.09 31.71
C GLN A 454 -8.28 16.43 31.19
N LEU A 455 -9.21 16.40 30.24
CA LEU A 455 -9.70 17.60 29.56
C LEU A 455 -10.55 18.49 30.47
N SER A 456 -10.07 19.71 30.74
CA SER A 456 -10.84 20.71 31.49
C SER A 456 -11.97 21.31 30.64
N HIS A 457 -12.98 21.87 31.30
CA HIS A 457 -14.10 22.52 30.61
C HIS A 457 -13.65 23.73 29.77
N GLU A 458 -12.61 24.46 30.20
CA GLU A 458 -12.01 25.56 29.46
C GLU A 458 -11.35 25.08 28.16
N SER A 459 -10.50 24.04 28.25
CA SER A 459 -9.85 23.43 27.09
C SER A 459 -10.86 22.82 26.12
N TRP A 460 -11.89 22.14 26.64
CA TRP A 460 -12.98 21.62 25.80
C TRP A 460 -13.71 22.75 25.06
N LYS A 461 -14.03 23.85 25.74
CA LYS A 461 -14.65 25.04 25.11
C LYS A 461 -13.76 25.63 24.02
N LEU A 462 -12.45 25.74 24.28
CA LEU A 462 -11.47 26.22 23.31
C LEU A 462 -11.42 25.34 22.06
N LEU A 463 -11.35 24.02 22.22
CA LEU A 463 -11.32 23.11 21.06
C LEU A 463 -12.66 23.10 20.32
N SER A 464 -13.77 23.15 21.05
CA SER A 464 -15.13 23.15 20.49
C SER A 464 -15.49 24.44 19.75
N SER A 465 -14.71 25.52 19.90
CA SER A 465 -14.87 26.75 19.10
C SER A 465 -14.19 26.63 17.73
N ARG A 466 -13.28 25.66 17.55
CA ARG A 466 -12.52 25.43 16.32
C ARG A 466 -13.12 24.34 15.42
N VAL A 467 -14.43 24.11 15.54
CA VAL A 467 -15.20 23.22 14.65
C VAL A 467 -15.70 24.05 13.47
N GLN A 468 -15.59 23.52 12.24
CA GLN A 468 -15.96 24.24 11.00
C GLN A 468 -17.34 24.92 11.07
N ALA A 469 -18.34 24.27 11.67
CA ALA A 469 -19.69 24.82 11.84
C ALA A 469 -19.78 26.10 12.70
N LYS A 470 -18.70 26.49 13.39
CA LYS A 470 -18.61 27.68 14.23
C LYS A 470 -17.57 28.70 13.74
N LEU A 471 -16.89 28.40 12.63
CA LEU A 471 -15.94 29.31 12.00
C LEU A 471 -16.66 30.10 10.91
N ASP A 472 -16.25 31.36 10.72
CA ASP A 472 -16.73 32.15 9.58
C ASP A 472 -16.03 31.73 8.28
N ASP A 473 -16.63 32.10 7.14
CA ASP A 473 -16.14 31.71 5.82
C ASP A 473 -14.72 32.21 5.54
N GLN A 474 -14.32 33.35 6.12
CA GLN A 474 -12.97 33.89 5.93
C GLN A 474 -11.93 33.03 6.65
N GLU A 475 -12.22 32.62 7.88
CA GLU A 475 -11.37 31.73 8.67
C GLU A 475 -11.31 30.35 8.04
N VAL A 476 -12.43 29.79 7.58
CA VAL A 476 -12.44 28.51 6.84
C VAL A 476 -11.58 28.58 5.58
N ALA A 477 -11.66 29.68 4.82
CA ALA A 477 -10.87 29.88 3.62
C ALA A 477 -9.34 29.92 3.88
N ARG A 478 -8.90 30.34 5.07
CA ARG A 478 -7.46 30.33 5.44
C ARG A 478 -6.87 28.92 5.49
N PHE A 479 -7.72 27.89 5.65
CA PHE A 479 -7.30 26.50 5.68
C PHE A 479 -7.53 25.78 4.34
N ALA A 480 -7.79 26.50 3.25
CA ALA A 480 -8.02 25.90 1.93
C ALA A 480 -6.86 24.98 1.49
N ASP A 481 -5.63 25.43 1.70
CA ASP A 481 -4.41 24.69 1.32
C ASP A 481 -3.81 23.86 2.48
N ALA A 482 -4.51 23.79 3.62
CA ALA A 482 -4.00 23.08 4.79
C ALA A 482 -4.08 21.55 4.60
N LEU A 483 -3.08 20.84 5.11
CA LEU A 483 -3.10 19.37 5.16
C LEU A 483 -4.26 18.90 6.05
N ARG A 484 -5.10 18.01 5.51
CA ARG A 484 -6.19 17.38 6.27
C ARG A 484 -5.82 16.00 6.76
N VAL A 485 -6.16 15.71 8.02
CA VAL A 485 -5.90 14.42 8.67
C VAL A 485 -7.23 13.72 8.96
N TYR A 486 -7.32 12.46 8.55
CA TYR A 486 -8.51 11.62 8.73
C TYR A 486 -8.12 10.31 9.43
N ALA A 487 -9.11 9.69 10.09
CA ALA A 487 -8.93 8.43 10.80
C ALA A 487 -8.75 7.22 9.86
N THR A 488 -9.41 7.22 8.70
CA THR A 488 -9.41 6.10 7.73
C THR A 488 -8.80 6.50 6.40
N LYS A 489 -8.19 5.53 5.70
CA LYS A 489 -7.62 5.75 4.37
C LYS A 489 -8.70 6.07 3.33
N ASP A 490 -9.89 5.52 3.46
CA ASP A 490 -10.98 5.77 2.51
C ASP A 490 -11.39 7.24 2.53
N ARG A 491 -11.52 7.85 3.71
CA ARG A 491 -11.77 9.30 3.83
C ARG A 491 -10.62 10.16 3.31
N VAL A 492 -9.36 9.71 3.50
CA VAL A 492 -8.20 10.39 2.90
C VAL A 492 -8.29 10.34 1.37
N ASN A 493 -8.59 9.17 0.81
CA ASN A 493 -8.68 8.96 -0.62
C ASN A 493 -9.84 9.77 -1.23
N GLU A 494 -11.01 9.74 -0.59
CA GLU A 494 -12.19 10.52 -0.97
C GLU A 494 -11.89 12.02 -0.99
N TYR A 495 -11.36 12.57 0.11
CA TYR A 495 -11.03 14.00 0.18
C TYR A 495 -9.97 14.40 -0.85
N ASN A 496 -8.92 13.60 -1.02
CA ASN A 496 -7.86 13.91 -1.99
C ASN A 496 -8.39 13.83 -3.43
N HIS A 497 -9.23 12.85 -3.74
CA HIS A 497 -9.86 12.70 -5.06
C HIS A 497 -10.77 13.89 -5.37
N TYR A 498 -11.64 14.26 -4.43
CA TYR A 498 -12.51 15.43 -4.53
C TYR A 498 -11.74 16.73 -4.80
N ASN A 499 -10.62 16.97 -4.11
CA ASN A 499 -9.82 18.17 -4.35
C ASN A 499 -9.06 18.11 -5.67
N LEU A 500 -8.56 16.94 -6.06
CA LEU A 500 -7.87 16.75 -7.34
C LEU A 500 -8.82 17.05 -8.52
N ASP A 501 -10.08 16.63 -8.43
CA ASP A 501 -11.09 16.92 -9.44
C ASP A 501 -11.41 18.42 -9.51
N ARG A 502 -11.61 19.08 -8.37
CA ARG A 502 -11.90 20.52 -8.28
C ARG A 502 -10.85 21.44 -8.86
N LEU A 503 -9.58 21.02 -8.91
CA LEU A 503 -8.51 21.82 -9.51
C LEU A 503 -8.82 22.16 -10.98
N SER A 504 -9.65 21.37 -11.67
CA SER A 504 -10.00 21.56 -13.09
C SER A 504 -8.75 21.68 -14.00
N GLN A 505 -7.64 21.07 -13.57
CA GLN A 505 -6.38 21.00 -14.31
C GLN A 505 -6.24 19.61 -14.95
N PRO A 506 -5.44 19.49 -16.02
CA PRO A 506 -5.06 18.19 -16.59
C PRO A 506 -4.43 17.28 -15.53
N VAL A 507 -4.90 16.04 -15.44
CA VAL A 507 -4.43 15.02 -14.51
C VAL A 507 -3.79 13.89 -15.31
N ILE A 508 -2.64 13.39 -14.86
CA ILE A 508 -2.01 12.20 -15.45
C ILE A 508 -2.31 10.98 -14.57
N GLN A 509 -3.00 9.98 -15.12
CA GLN A 509 -3.19 8.70 -14.43
C GLN A 509 -1.94 7.83 -14.59
N VAL A 510 -1.05 7.86 -13.60
CA VAL A 510 0.11 6.96 -13.54
C VAL A 510 -0.34 5.62 -12.97
N ARG A 511 -0.60 4.64 -13.86
CA ARG A 511 -0.94 3.29 -13.41
C ARG A 511 0.32 2.59 -12.92
N VAL A 512 0.38 2.32 -11.62
CA VAL A 512 1.41 1.47 -11.05
C VAL A 512 0.99 0.01 -11.26
N PRO A 513 1.74 -0.83 -11.99
CA PRO A 513 1.41 -2.24 -12.09
C PRO A 513 1.62 -2.93 -10.73
N ILE A 514 0.61 -3.69 -10.29
CA ILE A 514 0.34 -4.04 -8.87
C ILE A 514 1.39 -4.95 -8.19
N ASN A 515 2.47 -5.41 -8.85
CA ASN A 515 3.49 -6.22 -8.17
C ASN A 515 4.92 -5.66 -8.30
N TYR A 516 5.25 -4.72 -7.42
CA TYR A 516 6.63 -4.49 -6.97
C TYR A 516 6.76 -4.64 -5.46
N THR A 517 7.59 -5.59 -5.06
CA THR A 517 8.36 -5.48 -3.83
C THR A 517 9.75 -5.01 -4.22
N LYS A 518 10.11 -3.80 -3.77
CA LYS A 518 11.45 -3.16 -3.79
C LYS A 518 12.05 -2.81 -5.18
N ILE A 519 11.88 -1.55 -5.58
CA ILE A 519 12.84 -0.85 -6.44
C ILE A 519 13.97 -0.35 -5.53
N HIS A 520 15.19 -0.84 -5.72
CA HIS A 520 16.38 -0.18 -5.20
C HIS A 520 16.68 1.02 -6.10
N VAL A 521 16.55 2.22 -5.55
CA VAL A 521 17.21 3.40 -6.11
C VAL A 521 18.71 3.18 -5.94
N ARG A 522 19.38 2.71 -6.99
CA ARG A 522 20.83 2.91 -7.12
C ARG A 522 21.02 4.42 -7.26
N GLN A 523 21.47 5.07 -6.19
CA GLN A 523 22.22 6.31 -6.36
C GLN A 523 23.47 5.94 -7.15
N SER A 524 23.55 6.45 -8.37
CA SER A 524 24.76 6.45 -9.18
C SER A 524 25.89 7.10 -8.40
N SER A 525 27.03 6.41 -8.42
CA SER A 525 28.35 6.76 -7.88
C SER A 525 28.82 8.17 -8.23
#